data_AF-A0A858U2T5-F1
#
_entry.id   AF-A0A858U2T5-F1
#
_cell.length_a   1.000
_cell.length_b   1.000
_cell.length_c   1.000
_cell.angle_alpha   90.00
_cell.angle_beta   90.00
_cell.angle_gamma   90.00
#
_symmetry.space_group_name_H-M   'P 1'
#
loop_
_entity.id
_entity.type
_entity.pdbx_description
1 polymer ?
#
loop_
_entity_poly.entity_id
_entity_poly.type
_entity_poly.pdbx_seq_one_letter_code
_entity_poly.pdbx_strand_id
1 'polypeptide(L)'
;MKKKLKFLFGAAPLAALPILALAASCTNKTEDGVNAGYQSRILKETITKNKIITKIADNYLEAFYEDELKLANSDEAKKDPILFLMTDTTTSSLNAKTKELFKYYAAAKLKEDPQFFWNLKSQFINANVDTNSFDPTPYAIPDDQQLNFILKNSDVITNSIRLELEKMLLIQIYFLKDRTEYKKLANNENGLDKYQLSMKAEIDKKDTPTSKRDLYNSFNFADDNLYLLKYLVDNPMIESWSFTDDRDMNLRLGQANISSFNDFNNLAKYQPSGIEQFEFNPTASANDHLIMTGSAENFDLKNLRAYKGFIKNAINAGDLSTSLTSLQNDLSSIFGFLDPKNNIVYSQDSFKFSKILAQEKNNPKIIETAALNTKAQTDKLTSFDSGDFTFEGLTQDSTNKSIYTKQIKVGSDSYTLQFEQKGTITFDGQALTVPMQLSVRELPNRHFYDFKSKLEYNATSKTFKGMDQLPEYNLDKYPTSVDVVKDNKIEAHYVVKVAPLYTNKKFKDAEQKDVERKVFSFDLTPWSNEKEQVIIANNIIAANTASLFREAVKYFKELGFRFNLQNINQDVLDALKVEGLA
;
A
#
# COMPACT_ATOMS: atom_id res chain seq x y z
N MET A 1 -8.05 24.37 -23.44
CA MET A 1 -9.49 24.66 -23.17
C MET A 1 -9.72 24.59 -21.66
N LYS A 2 -10.14 25.67 -20.98
CA LYS A 2 -10.47 25.62 -19.54
C LYS A 2 -11.87 25.00 -19.36
N LYS A 3 -11.98 23.79 -18.79
CA LYS A 3 -13.27 23.18 -18.43
C LYS A 3 -13.81 23.87 -17.17
N LYS A 4 -14.57 24.96 -17.31
CA LYS A 4 -15.30 25.52 -16.17
C LYS A 4 -16.40 24.54 -15.78
N LEU A 5 -16.45 24.09 -14.52
CA LEU A 5 -17.65 23.44 -14.00
C LEU A 5 -18.80 24.44 -14.18
N LYS A 6 -19.80 24.09 -15.00
CA LYS A 6 -20.94 24.95 -15.37
C LYS A 6 -21.91 25.20 -14.21
N PHE A 7 -21.48 25.03 -12.96
CA PHE A 7 -22.33 25.26 -11.78
C PHE A 7 -22.76 26.72 -11.61
N LEU A 8 -22.12 27.66 -12.32
CA LEU A 8 -22.15 29.08 -11.95
C LEU A 8 -22.94 30.02 -12.85
N PHE A 9 -23.78 29.46 -13.73
CA PHE A 9 -24.85 30.22 -14.38
C PHE A 9 -26.25 29.76 -13.96
N GLY A 10 -26.36 28.81 -13.03
CA GLY A 10 -27.63 28.18 -12.62
C GLY A 10 -27.88 28.13 -11.12
N ALA A 11 -27.21 28.98 -10.31
CA ALA A 11 -27.56 29.15 -8.89
C ALA A 11 -28.77 30.09 -8.72
N ALA A 12 -29.83 29.87 -9.50
CA ALA A 12 -31.12 30.53 -9.36
C ALA A 12 -32.25 29.53 -9.65
N PRO A 13 -33.18 29.30 -8.71
CA PRO A 13 -32.97 29.13 -7.29
C PRO A 13 -32.86 27.63 -6.96
N LEU A 14 -31.98 27.26 -6.01
CA LEU A 14 -32.10 26.00 -5.26
C LEU A 14 -33.43 25.91 -4.45
N ALA A 15 -34.35 26.86 -4.64
CA ALA A 15 -35.73 26.87 -4.13
C ALA A 15 -36.71 26.03 -4.97
N ALA A 16 -36.24 25.27 -5.97
CA ALA A 16 -37.08 24.37 -6.78
C ALA A 16 -36.53 22.94 -6.90
N LEU A 17 -35.78 22.45 -5.89
CA LEU A 17 -35.94 21.04 -5.52
C LEU A 17 -37.40 20.88 -5.02
N PRO A 18 -38.04 19.70 -5.09
CA PRO A 18 -39.41 19.52 -4.62
C PRO A 18 -39.45 19.63 -3.08
N ILE A 19 -39.32 20.85 -2.58
CA ILE A 19 -39.51 21.28 -1.19
C ILE A 19 -40.98 21.06 -0.80
N LEU A 20 -41.88 20.87 -1.76
CA LEU A 20 -43.26 20.44 -1.53
C LEU A 20 -43.37 19.04 -0.92
N ALA A 21 -42.39 18.14 -1.10
CA ALA A 21 -42.44 16.81 -0.48
C ALA A 21 -41.90 16.79 0.96
N LEU A 22 -40.92 17.65 1.29
CA LEU A 22 -40.38 17.79 2.66
C LEU A 22 -41.22 18.74 3.53
N ALA A 23 -41.95 19.67 2.93
CA ALA A 23 -42.92 20.52 3.66
C ALA A 23 -44.28 19.83 3.88
N ALA A 24 -44.64 18.81 3.10
CA ALA A 24 -45.90 18.08 3.27
C ALA A 24 -45.94 17.18 4.52
N SER A 25 -44.79 16.83 5.11
CA SER A 25 -44.72 16.05 6.36
C SER A 25 -44.54 16.90 7.62
N CYS A 26 -44.37 18.21 7.48
CA CYS A 26 -44.21 19.14 8.60
C CYS A 26 -45.20 20.30 8.47
N THR A 27 -46.41 20.06 8.95
CA THR A 27 -47.45 21.03 9.36
C THR A 27 -48.02 21.98 8.30
N ASN A 28 -49.35 21.89 8.17
CA ASN A 28 -50.23 22.87 7.56
C ASN A 28 -49.85 24.31 7.91
N LYS A 29 -49.33 25.06 6.91
CA LYS A 29 -49.70 26.44 6.59
C LYS A 29 -48.85 26.93 5.41
N THR A 30 -49.55 27.39 4.38
CA THR A 30 -49.00 28.33 3.40
C THR A 30 -48.55 29.58 4.15
N GLU A 31 -47.25 29.79 4.31
CA GLU A 31 -46.71 31.06 4.78
C GLU A 31 -45.82 31.71 3.72
N ASP A 32 -46.13 32.97 3.49
CA ASP A 32 -45.43 33.92 2.67
C ASP A 32 -43.92 33.99 2.99
N GLY A 33 -43.11 34.05 1.93
CA GLY A 33 -41.81 34.71 1.96
C GLY A 33 -40.59 33.79 1.91
N VAL A 34 -40.15 33.45 0.70
CA VAL A 34 -38.75 33.08 0.43
C VAL A 34 -37.87 34.32 0.72
N ASN A 35 -37.48 34.51 1.98
CA ASN A 35 -36.58 35.59 2.39
C ASN A 35 -35.14 35.08 2.58
N ALA A 36 -34.16 35.99 2.60
CA ALA A 36 -32.74 35.64 2.69
C ALA A 36 -32.39 34.82 3.95
N GLY A 37 -33.11 35.03 5.06
CA GLY A 37 -32.93 34.28 6.30
C GLY A 37 -33.39 32.82 6.19
N TYR A 38 -34.54 32.58 5.54
CA TYR A 38 -35.05 31.24 5.26
C TYR A 38 -34.13 30.47 4.30
N GLN A 39 -33.63 31.15 3.26
CA GLN A 39 -32.64 30.57 2.34
C GLN A 39 -31.33 30.20 3.05
N SER A 40 -30.78 31.09 3.90
CA SER A 40 -29.57 30.80 4.69
C SER A 40 -29.77 29.62 5.63
N ARG A 41 -30.93 29.50 6.28
CA ARG A 41 -31.26 28.35 7.14
C ARG A 41 -31.22 27.04 6.36
N ILE A 42 -31.90 26.97 5.20
CA ILE A 42 -31.93 25.76 4.36
C ILE A 42 -30.53 25.40 3.84
N LEU A 43 -29.75 26.39 3.39
CA LEU A 43 -28.39 26.16 2.89
C LEU A 43 -27.42 25.66 3.98
N LYS A 44 -27.73 25.94 5.25
CA LYS A 44 -26.97 25.43 6.40
C LYS A 44 -27.32 23.99 6.76
N GLU A 45 -28.48 23.49 6.37
CA GLU A 45 -28.90 22.12 6.62
C GLU A 45 -27.96 21.12 5.94
N THR A 46 -27.60 20.06 6.68
CA THR A 46 -26.67 19.02 6.21
C THR A 46 -27.14 18.36 4.92
N ILE A 47 -28.45 18.11 4.79
CA ILE A 47 -29.03 17.50 3.59
C ILE A 47 -28.77 18.38 2.36
N THR A 48 -29.03 19.69 2.46
CA THR A 48 -28.78 20.64 1.37
C THR A 48 -27.31 20.70 1.00
N LYS A 49 -26.41 20.74 2.00
CA LYS A 49 -24.96 20.69 1.77
C LYS A 49 -24.54 19.41 1.04
N ASN A 50 -25.04 18.26 1.48
CA ASN A 50 -24.75 16.97 0.85
C ASN A 50 -25.18 16.98 -0.62
N LYS A 51 -26.39 17.46 -0.94
CA LYS A 51 -26.86 17.58 -2.33
C LYS A 51 -25.95 18.44 -3.20
N ILE A 52 -25.46 19.57 -2.68
CA ILE A 52 -24.54 20.45 -3.40
C ILE A 52 -23.22 19.71 -3.69
N ILE A 53 -22.67 19.01 -2.69
CA ILE A 53 -21.39 18.31 -2.84
C ILE A 53 -21.55 17.09 -3.76
N THR A 54 -22.65 16.32 -3.65
CA THR A 54 -22.99 15.22 -4.56
C THR A 54 -23.01 15.71 -6.00
N LYS A 55 -23.68 16.83 -6.28
CA LYS A 55 -23.71 17.33 -7.66
C LYS A 55 -22.33 17.75 -8.17
N ILE A 56 -21.44 18.20 -7.29
CA ILE A 56 -20.06 18.50 -7.64
C ILE A 56 -19.28 17.21 -7.92
N ALA A 57 -19.42 16.19 -7.08
CA ALA A 57 -18.81 14.88 -7.28
C ALA A 57 -19.29 14.23 -8.58
N ASP A 58 -20.60 14.30 -8.87
CA ASP A 58 -21.20 13.86 -10.12
C ASP A 58 -20.51 14.51 -11.32
N ASN A 59 -20.32 15.83 -11.32
CA ASN A 59 -19.68 16.53 -12.45
C ASN A 59 -18.25 16.05 -12.73
N TYR A 60 -17.50 15.65 -11.69
CA TYR A 60 -16.18 15.05 -11.87
C TYR A 60 -16.32 13.66 -12.49
N LEU A 61 -17.17 12.81 -11.91
CA LEU A 61 -17.41 11.45 -12.39
C LEU A 61 -17.96 11.43 -13.82
N GLU A 62 -18.85 12.36 -14.19
CA GLU A 62 -19.39 12.51 -15.54
C GLU A 62 -18.26 12.74 -16.57
N ALA A 63 -17.22 13.49 -16.18
CA ALA A 63 -16.06 13.72 -17.04
C ALA A 63 -15.10 12.52 -17.08
N PHE A 64 -15.04 11.71 -16.03
CA PHE A 64 -14.13 10.56 -15.92
C PHE A 64 -14.74 9.26 -16.46
N TYR A 65 -16.07 9.23 -16.63
CA TYR A 65 -16.86 8.13 -17.20
C TYR A 65 -17.60 8.56 -18.48
N GLU A 66 -17.10 9.59 -19.17
CA GLU A 66 -17.75 10.20 -20.34
C GLU A 66 -18.11 9.16 -21.42
N ASP A 67 -17.24 8.16 -21.63
CA ASP A 67 -17.45 7.15 -22.68
C ASP A 67 -18.55 6.14 -22.29
N GLU A 68 -18.69 5.77 -21.00
CA GLU A 68 -19.82 4.95 -20.53
C GLU A 68 -21.14 5.72 -20.58
N LEU A 69 -21.13 7.02 -20.26
CA LEU A 69 -22.31 7.86 -20.32
C LEU A 69 -22.85 8.04 -21.75
N LYS A 70 -21.99 8.05 -22.77
CA LYS A 70 -22.43 8.09 -24.18
C LYS A 70 -23.24 6.85 -24.59
N LEU A 71 -23.02 5.73 -23.91
CA LEU A 71 -23.71 4.47 -24.18
C LEU A 71 -25.04 4.37 -23.42
N ALA A 72 -25.20 5.13 -22.34
CA ALA A 72 -26.42 5.19 -21.53
C ALA A 72 -27.45 6.18 -22.11
N ASN A 73 -28.44 5.67 -22.88
CA ASN A 73 -29.46 6.51 -23.54
C ASN A 73 -30.89 6.35 -22.96
N SER A 74 -31.03 5.88 -21.73
CA SER A 74 -32.34 5.78 -21.07
C SER A 74 -32.78 7.13 -20.49
N ASP A 75 -34.09 7.33 -20.32
CA ASP A 75 -34.61 8.55 -19.68
C ASP A 75 -34.23 8.62 -18.18
N GLU A 76 -33.94 7.48 -17.56
CA GLU A 76 -33.39 7.38 -16.20
C GLU A 76 -31.95 7.89 -16.16
N ALA A 77 -31.11 7.49 -17.11
CA ALA A 77 -29.74 7.98 -17.26
C ALA A 77 -29.68 9.49 -17.51
N LYS A 78 -30.69 10.09 -18.16
CA LYS A 78 -30.74 11.55 -18.38
C LYS A 78 -31.07 12.34 -17.11
N LYS A 79 -31.77 11.74 -16.13
CA LYS A 79 -32.16 12.42 -14.89
C LYS A 79 -30.98 12.49 -13.91
N ASP A 80 -30.31 11.37 -13.72
CA ASP A 80 -29.15 11.25 -12.84
C ASP A 80 -28.16 10.24 -13.42
N PRO A 81 -27.24 10.69 -14.30
CA PRO A 81 -26.38 9.80 -15.07
C PRO A 81 -25.44 8.99 -14.18
N ILE A 82 -24.95 9.58 -13.10
CA ILE A 82 -24.02 8.93 -12.19
C ILE A 82 -24.75 7.92 -11.29
N LEU A 83 -25.91 8.27 -10.73
CA LEU A 83 -26.71 7.28 -10.00
C LEU A 83 -27.12 6.10 -10.90
N PHE A 84 -27.46 6.38 -12.16
CA PHE A 84 -27.74 5.34 -13.14
C PHE A 84 -26.53 4.41 -13.31
N LEU A 85 -25.35 4.95 -13.61
CA LEU A 85 -24.14 4.14 -13.74
C LEU A 85 -23.74 3.43 -12.43
N MET A 86 -23.97 4.03 -11.26
CA MET A 86 -23.70 3.39 -9.96
C MET A 86 -24.66 2.25 -9.65
N THR A 87 -25.80 2.14 -10.33
CA THR A 87 -26.83 1.10 -10.08
C THR A 87 -27.06 0.14 -11.25
N ASP A 88 -26.54 0.43 -12.45
CA ASP A 88 -26.61 -0.48 -13.60
C ASP A 88 -25.66 -1.68 -13.44
N THR A 89 -26.22 -2.86 -13.27
CA THR A 89 -25.47 -4.11 -13.07
C THR A 89 -25.05 -4.79 -14.36
N THR A 90 -25.44 -4.29 -15.53
CA THR A 90 -25.26 -5.00 -16.80
C THR A 90 -23.98 -4.63 -17.52
N THR A 91 -23.59 -3.34 -17.51
CA THR A 91 -22.48 -2.85 -18.34
C THR A 91 -21.54 -1.88 -17.63
N SER A 92 -21.95 -1.31 -16.50
CA SER A 92 -21.23 -0.24 -15.84
C SER A 92 -20.03 -0.73 -15.02
N SER A 93 -18.84 -0.23 -15.36
CA SER A 93 -17.66 -0.44 -14.52
C SER A 93 -17.72 0.42 -13.24
N LEU A 94 -18.47 1.52 -13.26
CA LEU A 94 -18.72 2.34 -12.07
C LEU A 94 -19.53 1.58 -11.03
N ASN A 95 -20.52 0.78 -11.43
CA ASN A 95 -21.29 -0.05 -10.51
C ASN A 95 -20.39 -1.06 -9.78
N ALA A 96 -19.52 -1.76 -10.53
CA ALA A 96 -18.59 -2.74 -9.97
C ALA A 96 -17.67 -2.09 -8.90
N LYS A 97 -17.08 -0.92 -9.23
CA LYS A 97 -16.25 -0.16 -8.29
C LYS A 97 -17.02 0.37 -7.09
N THR A 98 -18.27 0.81 -7.29
CA THR A 98 -19.15 1.27 -6.22
C THR A 98 -19.42 0.16 -5.22
N LYS A 99 -19.76 -1.04 -5.70
CA LYS A 99 -19.99 -2.22 -4.85
C LYS A 99 -18.74 -2.63 -4.09
N GLU A 100 -17.59 -2.59 -4.75
CA GLU A 100 -16.31 -2.89 -4.11
C GLU A 100 -16.01 -1.92 -2.98
N LEU A 101 -16.01 -0.60 -3.25
CA LEU A 101 -15.78 0.42 -2.23
C LEU A 101 -16.82 0.39 -1.10
N PHE A 102 -18.06 0.04 -1.42
CA PHE A 102 -19.11 -0.11 -0.42
C PHE A 102 -18.77 -1.19 0.61
N LYS A 103 -18.12 -2.29 0.23
CA LYS A 103 -17.70 -3.31 1.20
C LYS A 103 -16.69 -2.76 2.22
N TYR A 104 -15.74 -1.95 1.77
CA TYR A 104 -14.77 -1.28 2.64
C TYR A 104 -15.44 -0.25 3.56
N TYR A 105 -16.31 0.60 2.99
CA TYR A 105 -17.10 1.57 3.75
C TYR A 105 -17.98 0.89 4.81
N ALA A 106 -18.71 -0.16 4.41
CA ALA A 106 -19.64 -0.87 5.28
C ALA A 106 -18.91 -1.62 6.41
N ALA A 107 -17.79 -2.27 6.12
CA ALA A 107 -16.98 -2.91 7.15
C ALA A 107 -16.46 -1.90 8.19
N ALA A 108 -16.00 -0.73 7.74
CA ALA A 108 -15.58 0.35 8.64
C ALA A 108 -16.75 0.85 9.50
N LYS A 109 -17.94 1.07 8.91
CA LYS A 109 -19.11 1.53 9.65
C LYS A 109 -19.64 0.51 10.65
N LEU A 110 -19.65 -0.77 10.32
CA LEU A 110 -20.07 -1.83 11.25
C LEU A 110 -19.10 -2.02 12.42
N LYS A 111 -17.81 -1.68 12.23
CA LYS A 111 -16.84 -1.66 13.32
C LYS A 111 -17.08 -0.50 14.30
N GLU A 112 -17.58 0.63 13.80
CA GLU A 112 -17.93 1.81 14.61
C GLU A 112 -19.30 1.65 15.31
N ASP A 113 -20.31 1.22 14.56
CA ASP A 113 -21.67 0.95 15.01
C ASP A 113 -22.17 -0.35 14.35
N PRO A 114 -22.22 -1.47 15.10
CA PRO A 114 -22.64 -2.76 14.55
C PRO A 114 -24.10 -2.78 14.03
N GLN A 115 -24.92 -1.79 14.37
CA GLN A 115 -26.30 -1.66 13.88
C GLN A 115 -26.47 -0.50 12.88
N PHE A 116 -25.38 0.07 12.37
CA PHE A 116 -25.39 1.26 11.51
C PHE A 116 -26.44 1.19 10.39
N PHE A 117 -26.44 0.12 9.59
CA PHE A 117 -27.35 -0.03 8.45
C PHE A 117 -28.79 -0.33 8.87
N TRP A 118 -28.99 -1.05 9.98
CA TRP A 118 -30.31 -1.26 10.56
C TRP A 118 -30.95 0.07 10.97
N ASN A 119 -30.16 0.96 11.57
CA ASN A 119 -30.59 2.28 12.02
C ASN A 119 -30.97 3.22 10.86
N LEU A 120 -30.49 2.98 9.63
CA LEU A 120 -30.89 3.75 8.45
C LEU A 120 -32.38 3.59 8.12
N LYS A 121 -32.97 2.43 8.42
CA LYS A 121 -34.40 2.17 8.15
C LYS A 121 -35.28 3.21 8.84
N SER A 122 -34.98 3.56 10.09
CA SER A 122 -35.69 4.62 10.81
C SER A 122 -35.50 5.99 10.18
N GLN A 123 -34.30 6.31 9.68
CA GLN A 123 -34.04 7.58 9.00
C GLN A 123 -34.86 7.70 7.71
N PHE A 124 -34.95 6.63 6.93
CA PHE A 124 -35.77 6.58 5.71
C PHE A 124 -37.27 6.69 6.00
N ILE A 125 -37.77 6.00 7.03
CA ILE A 125 -39.17 6.13 7.47
C ILE A 125 -39.49 7.57 7.87
N ASN A 126 -38.63 8.21 8.66
CA ASN A 126 -38.81 9.60 9.08
C ASN A 126 -38.76 10.58 7.88
N ALA A 127 -38.06 10.21 6.81
CA ALA A 127 -38.02 10.95 5.55
C ALA A 127 -39.20 10.62 4.61
N ASN A 128 -40.17 9.81 5.04
CA ASN A 128 -41.32 9.32 4.25
C ASN A 128 -40.94 8.51 3.01
N VAL A 129 -39.83 7.77 3.08
CA VAL A 129 -39.46 6.78 2.05
C VAL A 129 -40.13 5.45 2.37
N ASP A 130 -40.71 4.80 1.37
CA ASP A 130 -41.22 3.43 1.51
C ASP A 130 -40.06 2.44 1.73
N THR A 131 -39.94 1.90 2.94
CA THR A 131 -38.89 0.95 3.33
C THR A 131 -39.31 -0.51 3.26
N ASN A 132 -40.45 -0.85 2.64
CA ASN A 132 -40.91 -2.24 2.55
C ASN A 132 -39.90 -3.16 1.84
N SER A 133 -39.11 -2.61 0.92
CA SER A 133 -38.04 -3.30 0.20
C SER A 133 -36.66 -3.18 0.84
N PHE A 134 -36.54 -2.51 2.00
CA PHE A 134 -35.29 -2.29 2.70
C PHE A 134 -35.31 -2.94 4.09
N ASP A 135 -34.78 -4.16 4.18
CA ASP A 135 -34.72 -4.94 5.41
C ASP A 135 -33.29 -5.47 5.66
N PRO A 136 -32.34 -4.60 6.01
CA PRO A 136 -30.96 -5.01 6.29
C PRO A 136 -30.90 -5.94 7.49
N THR A 137 -30.00 -6.92 7.49
CA THR A 137 -29.78 -7.76 8.68
C THR A 137 -28.89 -7.02 9.69
N PRO A 138 -29.19 -7.02 11.00
CA PRO A 138 -28.29 -6.45 12.00
C PRO A 138 -26.89 -7.06 11.92
N TYR A 139 -25.84 -6.26 12.15
CA TYR A 139 -24.45 -6.70 12.13
C TYR A 139 -23.91 -7.18 10.78
N ALA A 140 -24.69 -7.05 9.70
CA ALA A 140 -24.32 -7.50 8.36
C ALA A 140 -24.15 -6.34 7.37
N ILE A 141 -23.29 -6.55 6.37
CA ILE A 141 -23.16 -5.64 5.24
C ILE A 141 -24.41 -5.79 4.34
N PRO A 142 -25.07 -4.70 3.93
CA PRO A 142 -26.20 -4.77 3.01
C PRO A 142 -25.85 -5.44 1.69
N ASP A 143 -26.83 -6.15 1.11
CA ASP A 143 -26.67 -6.75 -0.22
C ASP A 143 -26.77 -5.70 -1.35
N ASP A 144 -26.60 -6.15 -2.59
CA ASP A 144 -26.63 -5.27 -3.78
C ASP A 144 -27.98 -4.56 -3.97
N GLN A 145 -29.10 -5.20 -3.64
CA GLN A 145 -30.43 -4.59 -3.78
C GLN A 145 -30.63 -3.50 -2.71
N GLN A 146 -30.18 -3.78 -1.48
CA GLN A 146 -30.21 -2.85 -0.37
C GLN A 146 -29.25 -1.68 -0.59
N LEU A 147 -28.06 -1.91 -1.17
CA LEU A 147 -27.16 -0.83 -1.60
C LEU A 147 -27.83 0.06 -2.64
N ASN A 148 -28.45 -0.52 -3.67
CA ASN A 148 -29.18 0.25 -4.69
C ASN A 148 -30.32 1.08 -4.07
N PHE A 149 -31.04 0.54 -3.09
CA PHE A 149 -32.04 1.29 -2.33
C PHE A 149 -31.41 2.47 -1.58
N ILE A 150 -30.31 2.25 -0.86
CA ILE A 150 -29.58 3.28 -0.12
C ILE A 150 -29.13 4.40 -1.07
N LEU A 151 -28.52 4.06 -2.21
CA LEU A 151 -28.02 5.03 -3.19
C LEU A 151 -29.14 5.93 -3.74
N LYS A 152 -30.29 5.33 -4.08
CA LYS A 152 -31.45 6.05 -4.63
C LYS A 152 -32.11 7.01 -3.65
N ASN A 153 -32.00 6.74 -2.35
CA ASN A 153 -32.67 7.52 -1.30
C ASN A 153 -31.69 8.31 -0.41
N SER A 154 -30.39 8.32 -0.74
CA SER A 154 -29.35 8.99 0.07
C SER A 154 -29.46 10.52 0.13
N ASP A 155 -30.32 11.12 -0.71
CA ASP A 155 -30.48 12.57 -0.81
C ASP A 155 -31.50 13.13 0.21
N VAL A 156 -32.26 12.27 0.90
CA VAL A 156 -33.26 12.69 1.91
C VAL A 156 -32.82 12.45 3.35
N ILE A 157 -31.62 11.91 3.57
CA ILE A 157 -31.04 11.67 4.89
C ILE A 157 -29.74 12.45 5.11
N THR A 158 -29.41 12.71 6.37
CA THR A 158 -28.18 13.45 6.75
C THR A 158 -26.91 12.65 6.47
N ASN A 159 -26.97 11.32 6.61
CA ASN A 159 -25.87 10.42 6.31
C ASN A 159 -25.93 9.97 4.84
N SER A 160 -25.49 10.83 3.92
CA SER A 160 -25.55 10.53 2.49
C SER A 160 -24.47 9.51 2.10
N ILE A 161 -24.81 8.23 2.09
CA ILE A 161 -23.89 7.14 1.74
C ILE A 161 -23.46 7.24 0.28
N ARG A 162 -24.37 7.65 -0.62
CA ARG A 162 -24.03 7.95 -2.02
C ARG A 162 -22.87 8.95 -2.12
N LEU A 163 -22.96 10.08 -1.40
CA LEU A 163 -21.91 11.10 -1.42
C LEU A 163 -20.57 10.54 -0.95
N GLU A 164 -20.57 9.78 0.15
CA GLU A 164 -19.33 9.18 0.66
C GLU A 164 -18.72 8.22 -0.35
N LEU A 165 -19.52 7.39 -1.03
CA LEU A 165 -19.03 6.49 -2.08
C LEU A 165 -18.50 7.25 -3.30
N GLU A 166 -19.15 8.33 -3.72
CA GLU A 166 -18.65 9.19 -4.81
C GLU A 166 -17.31 9.84 -4.44
N LYS A 167 -17.14 10.31 -3.20
CA LYS A 167 -15.85 10.81 -2.71
C LYS A 167 -14.79 9.71 -2.77
N MET A 168 -15.10 8.50 -2.30
CA MET A 168 -14.19 7.34 -2.35
C MET A 168 -13.81 6.96 -3.79
N LEU A 169 -14.77 6.95 -4.72
CA LEU A 169 -14.55 6.68 -6.14
C LEU A 169 -13.59 7.70 -6.76
N LEU A 170 -13.80 8.99 -6.48
CA LEU A 170 -12.92 10.05 -6.97
C LEU A 170 -11.49 9.92 -6.43
N ILE A 171 -11.32 9.53 -5.17
CA ILE A 171 -9.99 9.25 -4.61
C ILE A 171 -9.36 8.04 -5.29
N GLN A 172 -10.12 6.97 -5.54
CA GLN A 172 -9.61 5.78 -6.22
C GLN A 172 -9.10 6.12 -7.63
N ILE A 173 -9.86 6.89 -8.40
CA ILE A 173 -9.44 7.38 -9.73
C ILE A 173 -8.18 8.23 -9.62
N TYR A 174 -8.09 9.10 -8.60
CA TYR A 174 -6.90 9.90 -8.34
C TYR A 174 -5.65 9.04 -8.07
N PHE A 175 -5.79 8.00 -7.24
CA PHE A 175 -4.68 7.12 -6.86
C PHE A 175 -4.23 6.18 -7.98
N LEU A 176 -5.16 5.62 -8.74
CA LEU A 176 -4.88 4.53 -9.69
C LEU A 176 -4.86 4.96 -11.16
N LYS A 177 -5.39 6.15 -11.49
CA LYS A 177 -5.53 6.67 -12.85
C LYS A 177 -6.09 5.66 -13.86
N ASP A 178 -6.94 4.73 -13.44
CA ASP A 178 -7.38 3.58 -14.24
C ASP A 178 -8.37 3.90 -15.38
N ARG A 179 -8.78 5.16 -15.52
CA ARG A 179 -9.70 5.63 -16.57
C ARG A 179 -8.98 6.31 -17.72
N THR A 180 -9.27 5.89 -18.95
CA THR A 180 -8.69 6.49 -20.16
C THR A 180 -9.09 7.96 -20.31
N GLU A 181 -10.34 8.30 -20.00
CA GLU A 181 -10.89 9.65 -20.01
C GLU A 181 -10.13 10.56 -19.05
N TYR A 182 -9.84 10.05 -17.86
CA TYR A 182 -9.05 10.76 -16.85
C TYR A 182 -7.57 10.88 -17.25
N LYS A 183 -6.95 9.81 -17.79
CA LYS A 183 -5.55 9.86 -18.28
C LYS A 183 -5.36 10.94 -19.35
N LYS A 184 -6.30 11.09 -20.30
CA LYS A 184 -6.27 12.16 -21.32
C LYS A 184 -6.23 13.57 -20.68
N LEU A 185 -6.89 13.74 -19.54
CA LEU A 185 -6.89 15.01 -18.80
C LEU A 185 -5.61 15.19 -17.98
N ALA A 186 -5.20 14.16 -17.26
CA ALA A 186 -4.06 14.18 -16.32
C ALA A 186 -2.69 14.23 -17.01
N ASN A 187 -2.53 13.54 -18.14
CA ASN A 187 -1.22 13.35 -18.78
C ASN A 187 -1.03 14.27 -19.99
N ASN A 188 0.22 14.66 -20.26
CA ASN A 188 0.60 15.37 -21.47
C ASN A 188 0.67 14.40 -22.68
N GLU A 189 1.06 14.92 -23.84
CA GLU A 189 1.19 14.15 -25.08
C GLU A 189 2.21 12.99 -24.97
N ASN A 190 3.15 13.09 -24.04
CA ASN A 190 4.18 12.10 -23.76
C ASN A 190 3.75 11.05 -22.71
N GLY A 191 2.51 11.10 -22.21
CA GLY A 191 2.00 10.20 -21.18
C GLY A 191 2.45 10.52 -19.75
N LEU A 192 3.04 11.70 -19.51
CA LEU A 192 3.54 12.13 -18.21
C LEU A 192 2.54 13.02 -17.47
N ASP A 193 2.50 12.91 -16.15
CA ASP A 193 1.64 13.73 -15.28
C ASP A 193 1.90 15.24 -15.44
N LYS A 194 0.88 15.99 -15.88
CA LYS A 194 0.99 17.43 -16.16
C LYS A 194 1.33 18.26 -14.93
N TYR A 195 0.79 17.91 -13.76
CA TYR A 195 1.00 18.67 -12.54
C TYR A 195 2.39 18.44 -11.97
N GLN A 196 2.87 17.19 -11.92
CA GLN A 196 4.24 16.93 -11.47
C GLN A 196 5.27 17.62 -12.37
N LEU A 197 5.03 17.68 -13.68
CA LEU A 197 5.89 18.44 -14.60
C LEU A 197 5.83 19.95 -14.35
N SER A 198 4.67 20.53 -14.01
CA SER A 198 4.57 21.96 -13.71
C SER A 198 5.32 22.36 -12.45
N MET A 199 5.51 21.43 -11.51
CA MET A 199 6.28 21.64 -10.28
C MET A 199 7.80 21.69 -10.51
N LYS A 200 8.31 21.22 -11.65
CA LYS A 200 9.76 21.08 -11.90
C LYS A 200 10.54 22.37 -11.66
N ALA A 201 10.04 23.50 -12.15
CA ALA A 201 10.70 24.80 -11.99
C ALA A 201 10.78 25.26 -10.51
N GLU A 202 9.82 24.86 -9.67
CA GLU A 202 9.87 25.11 -8.23
C GLU A 202 10.90 24.18 -7.55
N ILE A 203 10.89 22.90 -7.91
CA ILE A 203 11.80 21.89 -7.36
C ILE A 203 13.27 22.21 -7.68
N ASP A 204 13.55 22.73 -8.88
CA ASP A 204 14.91 23.05 -9.34
C ASP A 204 15.47 24.34 -8.72
N LYS A 205 14.70 25.10 -7.93
CA LYS A 205 15.22 26.28 -7.23
C LYS A 205 16.29 25.91 -6.21
N LYS A 206 17.32 26.75 -6.09
CA LYS A 206 18.50 26.51 -5.24
C LYS A 206 18.16 26.32 -3.75
N ASP A 207 17.11 26.97 -3.28
CA ASP A 207 16.63 26.97 -1.89
C ASP A 207 15.70 25.79 -1.56
N THR A 208 15.22 25.03 -2.55
CA THR A 208 14.42 23.83 -2.31
C THR A 208 15.24 22.80 -1.53
N PRO A 209 14.76 22.26 -0.39
CA PRO A 209 15.51 21.27 0.39
C PRO A 209 15.92 20.05 -0.44
N THR A 210 17.13 19.53 -0.22
CA THR A 210 17.65 18.35 -0.94
C THR A 210 16.71 17.16 -0.82
N SER A 211 16.17 16.89 0.37
CA SER A 211 15.20 15.81 0.58
C SER A 211 13.94 15.93 -0.28
N LYS A 212 13.43 17.16 -0.51
CA LYS A 212 12.28 17.40 -1.40
C LYS A 212 12.64 17.15 -2.86
N ARG A 213 13.87 17.49 -3.28
CA ARG A 213 14.37 17.20 -4.64
C ARG A 213 14.59 15.70 -4.84
N ASP A 214 15.21 15.02 -3.88
CA ASP A 214 15.48 13.59 -3.93
C ASP A 214 14.19 12.78 -3.99
N LEU A 215 13.19 13.15 -3.17
CA LEU A 215 11.86 12.54 -3.19
C LEU A 215 11.18 12.75 -4.55
N TYR A 216 11.16 13.98 -5.08
CA TYR A 216 10.60 14.27 -6.40
C TYR A 216 11.27 13.44 -7.51
N ASN A 217 12.59 13.31 -7.46
CA ASN A 217 13.37 12.53 -8.42
C ASN A 217 13.23 11.01 -8.22
N SER A 218 12.71 10.56 -7.09
CA SER A 218 12.48 9.14 -6.81
C SER A 218 11.19 8.58 -7.43
N PHE A 219 10.44 9.37 -8.21
CA PHE A 219 9.20 8.91 -8.85
C PHE A 219 9.29 8.89 -10.38
N ASN A 220 8.50 8.01 -11.00
CA ASN A 220 8.24 8.02 -12.43
C ASN A 220 6.89 8.68 -12.72
N PHE A 221 6.89 9.82 -13.41
CA PHE A 221 5.66 10.58 -13.69
C PHE A 221 4.78 9.95 -14.78
N ALA A 222 5.24 8.89 -15.43
CA ALA A 222 4.43 8.08 -16.34
C ALA A 222 3.58 7.03 -15.62
N ASP A 223 3.86 6.72 -14.35
CA ASP A 223 3.17 5.64 -13.64
C ASP A 223 1.72 6.02 -13.33
N ASP A 224 0.79 5.09 -13.61
CA ASP A 224 -0.64 5.28 -13.36
C ASP A 224 -0.93 5.37 -11.85
N ASN A 225 -0.21 4.59 -11.04
CA ASN A 225 -0.32 4.54 -9.58
C ASN A 225 0.59 5.56 -8.85
N LEU A 226 1.11 6.56 -9.56
CA LEU A 226 2.02 7.58 -9.03
C LEU A 226 1.55 8.19 -7.71
N TYR A 227 0.26 8.51 -7.58
CA TYR A 227 -0.27 9.16 -6.38
C TYR A 227 -0.46 8.18 -5.22
N LEU A 228 -0.72 6.90 -5.49
CA LEU A 228 -0.68 5.85 -4.48
C LEU A 228 0.74 5.64 -3.95
N LEU A 229 1.74 5.59 -4.84
CA LEU A 229 3.16 5.49 -4.48
C LEU A 229 3.59 6.67 -3.61
N LYS A 230 3.28 7.90 -4.02
CA LYS A 230 3.56 9.12 -3.23
C LYS A 230 2.91 9.05 -1.85
N TYR A 231 1.64 8.63 -1.79
CA TYR A 231 0.94 8.51 -0.52
C TYR A 231 1.64 7.54 0.44
N LEU A 232 2.03 6.35 -0.04
CA LEU A 232 2.69 5.32 0.81
C LEU A 232 4.09 5.74 1.28
N VAL A 233 4.82 6.52 0.48
CA VAL A 233 6.13 7.05 0.89
C VAL A 233 5.97 8.10 2.00
N ASP A 234 4.95 8.96 1.90
CA ASP A 234 4.70 10.03 2.88
C ASP A 234 3.92 9.54 4.12
N ASN A 235 3.12 8.48 3.96
CA ASN A 235 2.23 7.93 4.98
C ASN A 235 2.48 6.42 5.11
N PRO A 236 3.41 6.02 5.98
CA PRO A 236 3.75 4.61 6.09
C PRO A 236 2.62 3.79 6.71
N MET A 237 2.25 2.71 6.03
CA MET A 237 1.16 1.83 6.42
C MET A 237 1.66 0.42 6.71
N ILE A 238 1.01 -0.23 7.67
CA ILE A 238 1.18 -1.66 7.95
C ILE A 238 -0.19 -2.32 8.05
N GLU A 239 -0.26 -3.58 7.64
CA GLU A 239 -1.31 -4.48 8.13
C GLU A 239 -0.77 -5.28 9.31
N SER A 240 -1.52 -5.34 10.41
CA SER A 240 -1.01 -5.85 11.69
C SER A 240 -1.95 -6.87 12.33
N TRP A 241 -1.34 -7.92 12.89
CA TRP A 241 -1.92 -8.84 13.86
C TRP A 241 -1.07 -8.78 15.11
N SER A 242 -1.66 -8.50 16.27
CA SER A 242 -0.89 -8.38 17.50
C SER A 242 -1.70 -8.58 18.77
N PHE A 243 -1.05 -9.09 19.80
CA PHE A 243 -1.61 -9.15 21.15
C PHE A 243 -0.49 -9.08 22.18
N THR A 244 -0.86 -8.66 23.38
CA THR A 244 0.01 -8.68 24.56
C THR A 244 -0.61 -9.60 25.59
N ASP A 245 0.21 -10.40 26.26
CA ASP A 245 -0.24 -11.26 27.35
C ASP A 245 0.83 -11.37 28.43
N ASP A 246 0.41 -11.19 29.69
CA ASP A 246 1.26 -11.27 30.88
C ASP A 246 0.77 -12.34 31.88
N ARG A 247 -0.21 -13.14 31.49
CA ARG A 247 -0.78 -14.20 32.32
C ARG A 247 0.06 -15.48 32.22
N ASP A 248 0.24 -16.15 33.35
CA ASP A 248 0.92 -17.44 33.48
C ASP A 248 2.31 -17.52 32.82
N MET A 249 3.07 -16.42 32.85
CA MET A 249 4.36 -16.30 32.16
C MET A 249 5.36 -17.40 32.54
N ASN A 250 5.35 -17.88 33.79
CA ASN A 250 6.19 -19.00 34.23
C ASN A 250 5.98 -20.28 33.39
N LEU A 251 4.78 -20.50 32.87
CA LEU A 251 4.46 -21.64 32.00
C LEU A 251 4.71 -21.34 30.51
N ARG A 252 4.68 -20.05 30.14
CA ARG A 252 4.65 -19.62 28.74
C ARG A 252 5.97 -19.14 28.18
N LEU A 253 6.94 -18.78 29.05
CA LEU A 253 8.28 -18.34 28.64
C LEU A 253 8.94 -19.32 27.67
N GLY A 254 8.84 -20.64 27.92
CA GLY A 254 9.40 -21.66 27.04
C GLY A 254 8.67 -21.86 25.71
N GLN A 255 7.46 -21.30 25.56
CA GLN A 255 6.59 -21.44 24.39
C GLN A 255 6.51 -20.17 23.54
N ALA A 256 7.11 -19.06 24.01
CA ALA A 256 7.05 -17.76 23.37
C ALA A 256 8.02 -17.59 22.18
N ASN A 257 8.45 -18.71 21.58
CA ASN A 257 9.24 -18.71 20.35
C ASN A 257 8.33 -19.04 19.17
N ILE A 258 8.26 -18.16 18.19
CA ILE A 258 7.39 -18.30 17.03
C ILE A 258 8.22 -18.63 15.79
N SER A 259 7.94 -19.76 15.17
CA SER A 259 8.53 -20.15 13.89
C SER A 259 7.48 -20.34 12.78
N SER A 260 6.21 -20.41 13.16
CA SER A 260 5.09 -20.68 12.27
C SER A 260 3.83 -19.90 12.67
N PHE A 261 2.88 -19.80 11.74
CA PHE A 261 1.56 -19.22 12.01
C PHE A 261 0.77 -20.00 13.07
N ASN A 262 1.02 -21.31 13.19
CA ASN A 262 0.39 -22.14 14.23
C ASN A 262 0.93 -21.77 15.62
N ASP A 263 2.25 -21.53 15.76
CA ASP A 263 2.83 -21.09 17.02
C ASP A 263 2.21 -19.75 17.46
N PHE A 264 2.13 -18.79 16.53
CA PHE A 264 1.49 -17.49 16.78
C PHE A 264 0.03 -17.65 17.21
N ASN A 265 -0.76 -18.44 16.46
CA ASN A 265 -2.16 -18.68 16.76
C ASN A 265 -2.37 -19.41 18.09
N ASN A 266 -1.50 -20.35 18.45
CA ASN A 266 -1.56 -21.06 19.73
C ASN A 266 -1.31 -20.10 20.90
N LEU A 267 -0.35 -19.19 20.76
CA LEU A 267 -0.12 -18.14 21.75
C LEU A 267 -1.31 -17.17 21.84
N ALA A 268 -1.90 -16.80 20.70
CA ALA A 268 -3.04 -15.88 20.63
C ALA A 268 -4.33 -16.47 21.22
N LYS A 269 -4.50 -17.80 21.13
CA LYS A 269 -5.67 -18.54 21.66
C LYS A 269 -5.59 -18.83 23.15
N TYR A 270 -4.41 -18.69 23.75
CA TYR A 270 -4.17 -19.14 25.12
C TYR A 270 -5.15 -18.53 26.13
N GLN A 271 -5.76 -19.39 26.93
CA GLN A 271 -6.61 -19.02 28.05
C GLN A 271 -6.25 -19.82 29.29
N PRO A 272 -5.93 -19.17 30.43
CA PRO A 272 -5.63 -19.85 31.69
C PRO A 272 -6.70 -20.84 32.14
N SER A 273 -7.97 -20.51 31.91
CA SER A 273 -9.11 -21.34 32.31
C SER A 273 -9.33 -22.57 31.42
N GLY A 274 -8.65 -22.67 30.27
CA GLY A 274 -8.92 -23.68 29.24
C GLY A 274 -10.24 -23.50 28.50
N ILE A 275 -11.03 -22.47 28.83
CA ILE A 275 -12.31 -22.16 28.19
C ILE A 275 -12.09 -21.09 27.13
N GLU A 276 -12.50 -21.36 25.88
CA GLU A 276 -12.41 -20.38 24.79
C GLU A 276 -13.31 -19.19 25.09
N GLN A 277 -12.73 -17.99 25.08
CA GLN A 277 -13.47 -16.74 25.19
C GLN A 277 -13.86 -16.24 23.80
N PHE A 278 -15.15 -15.95 23.62
CA PHE A 278 -15.65 -15.37 22.38
C PHE A 278 -14.96 -14.02 22.11
N GLU A 279 -14.63 -13.75 20.84
CA GLU A 279 -13.94 -12.53 20.38
C GLU A 279 -12.55 -12.27 20.99
N PHE A 280 -11.97 -13.21 21.73
CA PHE A 280 -10.60 -13.07 22.21
C PHE A 280 -9.60 -13.25 21.05
N ASN A 281 -8.88 -12.18 20.72
CA ASN A 281 -7.93 -12.11 19.60
C ASN A 281 -8.54 -12.64 18.29
N PRO A 282 -9.56 -11.95 17.73
CA PRO A 282 -10.31 -12.45 16.60
C PRO A 282 -9.46 -12.47 15.33
N THR A 283 -9.88 -13.30 14.37
CA THR A 283 -9.38 -13.22 13.00
C THR A 283 -9.95 -11.99 12.29
N ALA A 284 -9.46 -11.70 11.10
CA ALA A 284 -10.09 -10.67 10.26
C ALA A 284 -11.54 -11.06 9.94
N SER A 285 -12.46 -10.10 10.03
CA SER A 285 -13.86 -10.28 9.62
C SER A 285 -14.07 -9.96 8.14
N ALA A 286 -13.26 -9.05 7.59
CA ALA A 286 -13.31 -8.64 6.19
C ALA A 286 -12.15 -9.25 5.40
N ASN A 287 -12.29 -10.53 5.07
CA ASN A 287 -11.25 -11.36 4.47
C ASN A 287 -10.76 -10.90 3.08
N ASP A 288 -11.60 -10.20 2.33
CA ASP A 288 -11.27 -9.70 0.99
C ASP A 288 -10.48 -8.38 1.02
N HIS A 289 -10.21 -7.85 2.22
CA HIS A 289 -9.45 -6.61 2.41
C HIS A 289 -7.98 -6.85 2.80
N LEU A 290 -7.60 -8.11 3.05
CA LEU A 290 -6.25 -8.48 3.48
C LEU A 290 -5.23 -8.29 2.36
N ILE A 291 -4.06 -7.76 2.70
CA ILE A 291 -2.96 -7.54 1.77
C ILE A 291 -2.19 -8.84 1.56
N MET A 292 -1.89 -9.15 0.30
CA MET A 292 -1.11 -10.35 -0.03
C MET A 292 0.34 -10.28 0.50
N THR A 293 0.83 -11.42 0.98
CA THR A 293 2.23 -11.64 1.40
C THR A 293 3.00 -12.49 0.37
N GLY A 294 4.27 -12.78 0.63
CA GLY A 294 5.07 -13.62 -0.25
C GLY A 294 4.56 -15.07 -0.31
N SER A 295 4.79 -15.73 -1.44
CA SER A 295 4.38 -17.12 -1.70
C SER A 295 4.89 -18.12 -0.65
N ALA A 296 6.01 -17.81 -0.01
CA ALA A 296 6.62 -18.61 1.03
C ALA A 296 5.85 -18.69 2.34
N GLU A 297 4.99 -17.72 2.62
CA GLU A 297 4.18 -17.72 3.84
C GLU A 297 3.17 -18.88 3.80
N ASN A 298 2.71 -19.28 2.60
CA ASN A 298 1.82 -20.42 2.33
C ASN A 298 0.77 -20.67 3.43
N PHE A 299 0.16 -19.57 3.91
CA PHE A 299 -0.82 -19.55 4.98
C PHE A 299 -1.93 -18.59 4.60
N ASP A 300 -3.17 -19.01 4.81
CA ASP A 300 -4.31 -18.15 4.59
C ASP A 300 -4.46 -17.19 5.77
N LEU A 301 -4.04 -15.93 5.57
CA LEU A 301 -4.07 -14.87 6.59
C LEU A 301 -5.47 -14.63 7.19
N LYS A 302 -6.53 -15.06 6.50
CA LYS A 302 -7.91 -15.07 7.03
C LYS A 302 -8.03 -15.87 8.34
N ASN A 303 -7.14 -16.84 8.54
CA ASN A 303 -7.09 -17.69 9.74
C ASN A 303 -6.11 -17.18 10.81
N LEU A 304 -5.39 -16.08 10.56
CA LEU A 304 -4.47 -15.51 11.54
C LEU A 304 -5.25 -14.69 12.57
N ARG A 305 -5.04 -15.01 13.85
CA ARG A 305 -5.73 -14.38 14.99
C ARG A 305 -5.10 -13.05 15.38
N ALA A 306 -5.79 -12.33 16.25
CA ALA A 306 -5.37 -11.03 16.78
C ALA A 306 -5.26 -9.91 15.74
N TYR A 307 -6.12 -9.92 14.72
CA TYR A 307 -6.11 -8.88 13.68
C TYR A 307 -6.38 -7.49 14.24
N LYS A 308 -5.58 -6.49 13.85
CA LYS A 308 -5.71 -5.08 14.26
C LYS A 308 -6.11 -4.15 13.12
N GLY A 309 -6.01 -4.59 11.88
CA GLY A 309 -6.38 -3.79 10.71
C GLY A 309 -5.18 -3.30 9.90
N PHE A 310 -5.51 -2.64 8.79
CA PHE A 310 -4.61 -1.79 8.04
C PHE A 310 -4.51 -0.41 8.72
N ILE A 311 -3.34 -0.10 9.28
CA ILE A 311 -3.13 1.05 10.16
C ILE A 311 -1.83 1.80 9.81
N LYS A 312 -1.70 3.02 10.33
CA LYS A 312 -0.44 3.77 10.23
C LYS A 312 0.66 3.07 11.02
N ASN A 313 1.85 2.97 10.43
CA ASN A 313 3.01 2.41 11.11
C ASN A 313 3.49 3.32 12.24
N ALA A 314 3.44 2.83 13.48
CA ALA A 314 3.90 3.56 14.66
C ALA A 314 5.34 3.21 15.10
N ILE A 315 5.90 2.08 14.65
CA ILE A 315 7.14 1.52 15.22
C ILE A 315 8.40 2.17 14.63
N ASN A 316 8.33 2.72 13.40
CA ASN A 316 9.34 3.54 12.70
C ASN A 316 10.84 3.28 13.04
N ALA A 317 11.23 2.02 13.20
CA ALA A 317 12.57 1.58 13.57
C ALA A 317 12.84 0.20 12.97
N GLY A 318 14.13 -0.17 12.84
CA GLY A 318 14.53 -1.44 12.23
C GLY A 318 13.96 -1.59 10.81
N ASP A 319 13.43 -2.77 10.51
CA ASP A 319 12.78 -3.08 9.23
C ASP A 319 11.49 -2.26 8.99
N LEU A 320 10.87 -1.81 10.08
CA LEU A 320 9.67 -0.97 10.06
C LEU A 320 10.02 0.52 9.96
N SER A 321 11.29 0.88 9.70
CA SER A 321 11.67 2.27 9.43
C SER A 321 11.10 2.76 8.09
N THR A 322 10.68 4.02 8.06
CA THR A 322 9.91 4.63 6.96
C THR A 322 10.54 5.90 6.43
N SER A 323 11.77 6.21 6.87
CA SER A 323 12.53 7.32 6.30
C SER A 323 12.76 7.07 4.81
N LEU A 324 12.89 8.15 4.02
CA LEU A 324 13.21 8.04 2.59
C LEU A 324 14.44 7.16 2.34
N THR A 325 15.50 7.35 3.14
CA THR A 325 16.72 6.55 3.05
C THR A 325 16.46 5.08 3.37
N SER A 326 15.62 4.77 4.37
CA SER A 326 15.24 3.39 4.70
C SER A 326 14.50 2.75 3.52
N LEU A 327 13.48 3.42 2.97
CA LEU A 327 12.71 2.94 1.83
C LEU A 327 13.58 2.75 0.57
N GLN A 328 14.56 3.64 0.34
CA GLN A 328 15.51 3.51 -0.77
C GLN A 328 16.47 2.32 -0.63
N ASN A 329 16.67 1.86 0.61
CA ASN A 329 17.57 0.74 0.94
C ASN A 329 16.83 -0.60 1.11
N ASP A 330 15.50 -0.61 1.17
CA ASP A 330 14.70 -1.83 1.24
C ASP A 330 14.95 -2.68 -0.03
N LEU A 331 15.47 -3.90 0.16
CA LEU A 331 15.84 -4.80 -0.95
C LEU A 331 14.67 -5.69 -1.41
N SER A 332 13.64 -5.84 -0.59
CA SER A 332 12.41 -6.58 -0.89
C SER A 332 11.29 -6.18 0.08
N SER A 333 10.06 -6.59 -0.20
CA SER A 333 8.92 -6.40 0.71
C SER A 333 9.18 -7.02 2.09
N ILE A 334 8.63 -6.38 3.12
CA ILE A 334 8.85 -6.74 4.53
C ILE A 334 7.52 -7.21 5.12
N PHE A 335 7.45 -8.49 5.47
CA PHE A 335 6.34 -9.11 6.18
C PHE A 335 6.87 -10.27 7.04
N GLY A 336 6.15 -10.62 8.12
CA GLY A 336 6.57 -11.70 9.02
C GLY A 336 6.33 -11.40 10.50
N PHE A 337 6.93 -12.21 11.36
CA PHE A 337 6.89 -12.03 12.82
C PHE A 337 7.91 -10.97 13.25
N LEU A 338 7.48 -10.02 14.08
CA LEU A 338 8.32 -8.97 14.62
C LEU A 338 9.05 -9.46 15.87
N ASP A 339 10.37 -9.29 15.90
CA ASP A 339 11.13 -9.37 17.15
C ASP A 339 10.96 -8.05 17.93
N PRO A 340 10.31 -8.08 19.11
CA PRO A 340 9.97 -6.87 19.86
C PRO A 340 11.20 -6.18 20.50
N LYS A 341 12.37 -6.84 20.52
CA LYS A 341 13.61 -6.31 21.13
C LYS A 341 14.39 -5.42 20.17
N ASN A 342 14.37 -5.72 18.88
CA ASN A 342 15.18 -5.02 17.86
C ASN A 342 14.37 -4.49 16.66
N ASN A 343 13.06 -4.79 16.57
CA ASN A 343 12.17 -4.40 15.47
C ASN A 343 12.59 -4.97 14.10
N ILE A 344 13.19 -6.15 14.07
CA ILE A 344 13.46 -6.92 12.85
C ILE A 344 12.27 -7.85 12.58
N VAL A 345 11.89 -7.97 11.32
CA VAL A 345 10.75 -8.77 10.86
C VAL A 345 11.25 -10.03 10.14
N TYR A 346 10.93 -11.19 10.70
CA TYR A 346 11.32 -12.50 10.21
C TYR A 346 10.13 -13.21 9.55
N SER A 347 10.24 -13.45 8.24
CA SER A 347 9.32 -14.24 7.43
C SER A 347 9.63 -15.74 7.48
N GLN A 348 8.77 -16.57 6.90
CA GLN A 348 9.07 -17.98 6.65
C GLN A 348 10.34 -18.14 5.78
N ASP A 349 10.57 -17.24 4.83
CA ASP A 349 11.80 -17.24 4.02
C ASP A 349 13.06 -16.93 4.85
N SER A 350 12.93 -16.12 5.89
CA SER A 350 14.04 -15.84 6.81
C SER A 350 14.49 -17.12 7.52
N PHE A 351 13.53 -17.91 8.00
CA PHE A 351 13.80 -19.19 8.66
C PHE A 351 14.34 -20.25 7.68
N LYS A 352 13.87 -20.26 6.42
CA LYS A 352 14.43 -21.12 5.36
C LYS A 352 15.88 -20.75 5.06
N PHE A 353 16.20 -19.45 4.95
CA PHE A 353 17.57 -18.99 4.74
C PHE A 353 18.50 -19.44 5.88
N SER A 354 18.06 -19.30 7.13
CA SER A 354 18.81 -19.81 8.29
C SER A 354 19.08 -21.32 8.21
N LYS A 355 18.08 -22.13 7.83
CA LYS A 355 18.25 -23.58 7.64
C LYS A 355 19.25 -23.91 6.51
N ILE A 356 19.23 -23.14 5.42
CA ILE A 356 20.20 -23.29 4.32
C ILE A 356 21.63 -23.03 4.82
N LEU A 357 21.85 -21.93 5.56
CA LEU A 357 23.16 -21.63 6.13
C LEU A 357 23.63 -22.72 7.10
N ALA A 358 22.72 -23.20 7.96
CA ALA A 358 23.03 -24.25 8.92
C ALA A 358 23.41 -25.58 8.23
N GLN A 359 22.78 -25.90 7.09
CA GLN A 359 23.11 -27.09 6.32
C GLN A 359 24.46 -26.97 5.60
N GLU A 360 24.76 -25.82 4.99
CA GLU A 360 26.03 -25.61 4.30
C GLU A 360 27.21 -25.51 5.27
N LYS A 361 26.95 -25.05 6.51
CA LYS A 361 27.88 -24.96 7.64
C LYS A 361 29.06 -24.00 7.47
N ASN A 362 29.77 -24.06 6.35
CA ASN A 362 31.02 -23.33 6.10
C ASN A 362 30.95 -22.46 4.83
N ASN A 363 31.75 -21.40 4.83
CA ASN A 363 32.05 -20.62 3.63
C ASN A 363 32.69 -21.51 2.55
N PRO A 364 32.46 -21.24 1.25
CA PRO A 364 33.10 -21.99 0.17
C PRO A 364 34.62 -21.81 0.18
N LYS A 365 35.35 -22.86 -0.16
CA LYS A 365 36.81 -22.84 -0.23
C LYS A 365 37.25 -22.07 -1.48
N ILE A 366 37.91 -20.95 -1.26
CA ILE A 366 38.56 -20.18 -2.31
C ILE A 366 39.87 -20.88 -2.73
N ILE A 367 40.13 -20.92 -4.03
CA ILE A 367 41.32 -21.52 -4.63
C ILE A 367 41.98 -20.49 -5.54
N GLU A 368 43.30 -20.40 -5.48
CA GLU A 368 44.12 -19.60 -6.37
C GLU A 368 44.03 -20.09 -7.83
N THR A 369 44.03 -19.15 -8.78
CA THR A 369 44.19 -19.50 -10.19
C THR A 369 45.66 -19.50 -10.60
N ALA A 370 45.97 -20.12 -11.74
CA ALA A 370 47.30 -20.03 -12.35
C ALA A 370 47.69 -18.57 -12.65
N ALA A 371 46.71 -17.70 -12.95
CA ALA A 371 46.94 -16.28 -13.19
C ALA A 371 47.45 -15.56 -11.94
N LEU A 372 46.84 -15.81 -10.78
CA LEU A 372 47.26 -15.23 -9.51
C LEU A 372 48.67 -15.67 -9.11
N ASN A 373 48.99 -16.97 -9.25
CA ASN A 373 50.34 -17.46 -8.98
C ASN A 373 51.37 -16.86 -9.96
N THR A 374 51.01 -16.58 -11.21
CA THR A 374 51.88 -15.86 -12.16
C THR A 374 52.10 -14.40 -11.74
N LYS A 375 51.05 -13.70 -11.26
CA LYS A 375 51.18 -12.35 -10.69
C LYS A 375 52.12 -12.34 -9.48
N ALA A 376 52.03 -13.35 -8.62
CA ALA A 376 52.90 -13.53 -7.45
C ALA A 376 54.37 -13.74 -7.83
N GLN A 377 54.65 -14.54 -8.85
CA GLN A 377 56.02 -14.81 -9.30
C GLN A 377 56.68 -13.61 -9.98
N THR A 378 55.88 -12.73 -10.59
CA THR A 378 56.35 -11.54 -11.33
C THR A 378 56.31 -10.25 -10.51
N ASP A 379 56.10 -10.34 -9.19
CA ASP A 379 55.99 -9.21 -8.24
C ASP A 379 54.93 -8.16 -8.62
N LYS A 380 53.86 -8.58 -9.30
CA LYS A 380 52.72 -7.74 -9.73
C LYS A 380 51.52 -7.83 -8.77
N LEU A 381 51.77 -7.70 -7.47
CA LEU A 381 50.76 -7.83 -6.41
C LEU A 381 50.07 -6.49 -6.06
N THR A 382 49.80 -5.65 -7.06
CA THR A 382 49.23 -4.31 -6.87
C THR A 382 47.76 -4.20 -7.29
N SER A 383 47.24 -5.16 -8.07
CA SER A 383 45.87 -5.14 -8.57
C SER A 383 45.33 -6.56 -8.74
N PHE A 384 44.10 -6.78 -8.27
CA PHE A 384 43.45 -8.08 -8.28
C PHE A 384 42.05 -7.98 -8.87
N ASP A 385 41.62 -9.06 -9.53
CA ASP A 385 40.35 -9.15 -10.24
C ASP A 385 39.72 -10.55 -10.07
N SER A 386 38.51 -10.76 -10.61
CA SER A 386 37.78 -12.03 -10.51
C SER A 386 38.42 -13.21 -11.25
N GLY A 387 39.45 -12.98 -12.06
CA GLY A 387 40.26 -14.02 -12.70
C GLY A 387 41.37 -14.57 -11.81
N ASP A 388 41.65 -13.94 -10.67
CA ASP A 388 42.73 -14.34 -9.76
C ASP A 388 42.34 -15.49 -8.81
N PHE A 389 41.05 -15.77 -8.68
CA PHE A 389 40.56 -16.79 -7.78
C PHE A 389 39.38 -17.56 -8.40
N THR A 390 39.14 -18.74 -7.85
CA THR A 390 37.95 -19.54 -8.09
C THR A 390 37.49 -20.16 -6.78
N PHE A 391 36.41 -20.93 -6.80
CA PHE A 391 35.90 -21.62 -5.63
C PHE A 391 35.73 -23.10 -5.91
N GLU A 392 36.11 -23.92 -4.94
CA GLU A 392 35.91 -25.37 -4.99
C GLU A 392 34.42 -25.72 -4.98
N GLY A 393 33.98 -26.55 -5.94
CA GLY A 393 32.60 -27.03 -5.99
C GLY A 393 31.53 -25.99 -6.35
N LEU A 394 31.93 -24.79 -6.79
CA LEU A 394 31.02 -23.77 -7.34
C LEU A 394 31.21 -23.62 -8.84
N THR A 395 30.13 -23.29 -9.54
CA THR A 395 30.13 -23.01 -10.97
C THR A 395 30.15 -21.50 -11.20
N GLN A 396 31.20 -20.98 -11.85
CA GLN A 396 31.28 -19.57 -12.22
C GLN A 396 30.29 -19.22 -13.35
N ASP A 397 29.63 -18.08 -13.25
CA ASP A 397 28.73 -17.59 -14.30
C ASP A 397 29.53 -17.18 -15.56
N SER A 398 29.00 -17.57 -16.72
CA SER A 398 29.67 -17.37 -18.02
C SER A 398 29.68 -15.91 -18.48
N THR A 399 28.72 -15.10 -18.02
CA THR A 399 28.55 -13.70 -18.43
C THR A 399 29.12 -12.77 -17.37
N ASN A 400 28.83 -13.02 -16.10
CA ASN A 400 29.33 -12.23 -14.99
C ASN A 400 30.31 -13.03 -14.13
N LYS A 401 31.61 -12.86 -14.39
CA LYS A 401 32.69 -13.56 -13.69
C LYS A 401 32.76 -13.29 -12.18
N SER A 402 32.05 -12.29 -11.65
CA SER A 402 31.95 -12.05 -10.20
C SER A 402 30.98 -13.00 -9.49
N ILE A 403 30.18 -13.78 -10.24
CA ILE A 403 29.13 -14.64 -9.70
C ILE A 403 29.52 -16.11 -9.81
N TYR A 404 29.29 -16.86 -8.73
CA TYR A 404 29.42 -18.30 -8.65
C TYR A 404 28.13 -18.90 -8.09
N THR A 405 27.82 -20.13 -8.48
CA THR A 405 26.57 -20.79 -8.10
C THR A 405 26.77 -22.23 -7.67
N LYS A 406 25.88 -22.70 -6.80
CA LYS A 406 25.77 -24.10 -6.38
C LYS A 406 24.31 -24.44 -6.15
N GLN A 407 23.89 -25.62 -6.62
CA GLN A 407 22.57 -26.15 -6.31
C GLN A 407 22.65 -27.04 -5.07
N ILE A 408 21.67 -26.89 -4.18
CA ILE A 408 21.52 -27.69 -2.97
C ILE A 408 20.08 -28.15 -2.81
N LYS A 409 19.87 -29.14 -1.94
CA LYS A 409 18.53 -29.54 -1.49
C LYS A 409 18.41 -29.37 0.01
N VAL A 410 17.36 -28.70 0.47
CA VAL A 410 17.04 -28.55 1.90
C VAL A 410 15.62 -29.08 2.10
N GLY A 411 15.50 -30.22 2.79
CA GLY A 411 14.24 -30.96 2.83
C GLY A 411 13.85 -31.48 1.45
N SER A 412 12.63 -31.20 1.00
CA SER A 412 12.12 -31.56 -0.34
C SER A 412 12.52 -30.58 -1.44
N ASP A 413 12.96 -29.38 -1.07
CA ASP A 413 13.05 -28.25 -2.00
C ASP A 413 14.49 -28.09 -2.51
N SER A 414 14.63 -27.63 -3.75
CA SER A 414 15.92 -27.34 -4.37
C SER A 414 16.16 -25.84 -4.39
N TYR A 415 17.37 -25.41 -4.02
CA TYR A 415 17.76 -24.01 -3.94
C TYR A 415 19.05 -23.78 -4.71
N THR A 416 19.15 -22.59 -5.32
CA THR A 416 20.35 -22.12 -6.00
C THR A 416 21.04 -21.07 -5.15
N LEU A 417 22.15 -21.48 -4.52
CA LEU A 417 23.04 -20.57 -3.83
C LEU A 417 23.80 -19.74 -4.86
N GLN A 418 23.82 -18.43 -4.66
CA GLN A 418 24.55 -17.49 -5.47
C GLN A 418 25.55 -16.74 -4.60
N PHE A 419 26.83 -16.88 -4.94
CA PHE A 419 27.96 -16.22 -4.30
C PHE A 419 28.48 -15.14 -5.24
N GLU A 420 28.38 -13.88 -4.84
CA GLU A 420 28.79 -12.74 -5.65
C GLU A 420 29.95 -12.00 -4.99
N GLN A 421 31.01 -11.73 -5.74
CA GLN A 421 32.09 -10.85 -5.29
C GLN A 421 31.58 -9.41 -5.26
N LYS A 422 31.45 -8.84 -4.05
CA LYS A 422 31.02 -7.45 -3.84
C LYS A 422 32.01 -6.69 -2.98
N GLY A 423 32.55 -5.60 -3.54
CA GLY A 423 33.51 -4.73 -2.89
C GLY A 423 34.90 -4.82 -3.52
N THR A 424 35.89 -4.25 -2.84
CA THR A 424 37.28 -4.23 -3.35
C THR A 424 38.05 -5.43 -2.83
N ILE A 425 38.76 -6.13 -3.72
CA ILE A 425 39.72 -7.16 -3.35
C ILE A 425 40.96 -6.47 -2.77
N THR A 426 41.40 -6.90 -1.59
CA THR A 426 42.52 -6.27 -0.88
C THR A 426 43.62 -7.27 -0.55
N PHE A 427 44.87 -6.84 -0.66
CA PHE A 427 46.04 -7.61 -0.25
C PHE A 427 46.85 -6.81 0.76
N ASP A 428 47.15 -7.41 1.91
CA ASP A 428 47.89 -6.75 3.01
C ASP A 428 49.36 -7.20 3.13
N GLY A 429 49.83 -7.99 2.16
CA GLY A 429 51.16 -8.62 2.19
C GLY A 429 51.18 -10.03 2.79
N GLN A 430 50.10 -10.47 3.45
CA GLN A 430 49.98 -11.80 4.05
C GLN A 430 48.80 -12.58 3.49
N ALA A 431 47.68 -11.93 3.19
CA ALA A 431 46.49 -12.57 2.67
C ALA A 431 45.79 -11.72 1.62
N LEU A 432 45.35 -12.38 0.54
CA LEU A 432 44.41 -11.80 -0.41
C LEU A 432 42.99 -12.02 0.13
N THR A 433 42.29 -10.92 0.42
CA THR A 433 40.92 -10.93 0.94
C THR A 433 39.92 -10.57 -0.17
N VAL A 434 38.99 -11.47 -0.42
CA VAL A 434 37.92 -11.31 -1.41
C VAL A 434 36.58 -11.17 -0.67
N PRO A 435 35.94 -10.00 -0.71
CA PRO A 435 34.62 -9.81 -0.09
C PRO A 435 33.53 -10.45 -0.97
N MET A 436 32.69 -11.27 -0.34
CA MET A 436 31.67 -12.08 -0.99
C MET A 436 30.32 -11.89 -0.30
N GLN A 437 29.25 -11.97 -1.08
CA GLN A 437 27.87 -12.02 -0.60
C GLN A 437 27.22 -13.33 -1.07
N LEU A 438 26.71 -14.12 -0.13
CA LEU A 438 25.87 -15.30 -0.39
C LEU A 438 24.39 -14.87 -0.37
N SER A 439 23.66 -15.26 -1.41
CA SER A 439 22.20 -15.12 -1.52
C SER A 439 21.59 -16.42 -2.06
N VAL A 440 20.27 -16.57 -1.99
CA VAL A 440 19.54 -17.71 -2.54
C VAL A 440 18.57 -17.18 -3.59
N ARG A 441 18.68 -17.64 -4.83
CA ARG A 441 17.91 -17.07 -5.96
C ARG A 441 16.39 -17.15 -5.76
N GLU A 442 15.94 -18.21 -5.09
CA GLU A 442 14.52 -18.48 -4.85
C GLU A 442 13.97 -17.71 -3.63
N LEU A 443 14.82 -16.99 -2.88
CA LEU A 443 14.41 -16.19 -1.72
C LEU A 443 14.51 -14.69 -1.99
N PRO A 444 13.74 -13.85 -1.29
CA PRO A 444 13.85 -12.39 -1.41
C PRO A 444 15.27 -11.85 -1.15
N ASN A 445 15.67 -10.83 -1.92
CA ASN A 445 17.02 -10.25 -1.91
C ASN A 445 17.52 -9.72 -0.56
N ARG A 446 16.63 -9.48 0.40
CA ARG A 446 16.99 -9.08 1.77
C ARG A 446 17.65 -10.20 2.58
N HIS A 447 17.52 -11.46 2.14
CA HIS A 447 18.13 -12.61 2.80
C HIS A 447 19.49 -12.91 2.17
N PHE A 448 20.55 -12.43 2.83
CA PHE A 448 21.92 -12.64 2.38
C PHE A 448 22.89 -12.75 3.56
N TYR A 449 24.09 -13.28 3.27
CA TYR A 449 25.20 -13.40 4.21
C TYR A 449 26.47 -12.84 3.58
N ASP A 450 27.01 -11.79 4.19
CA ASP A 450 28.29 -11.21 3.77
C ASP A 450 29.45 -11.91 4.48
N PHE A 451 30.48 -12.29 3.72
CA PHE A 451 31.68 -12.93 4.24
C PHE A 451 32.93 -12.50 3.49
N LYS A 452 34.09 -12.86 4.05
CA LYS A 452 35.40 -12.60 3.47
C LYS A 452 36.12 -13.92 3.23
N SER A 453 36.37 -14.24 1.97
CA SER A 453 37.24 -15.36 1.60
C SER A 453 38.69 -14.90 1.60
N LYS A 454 39.60 -15.79 2.01
CA LYS A 454 41.04 -15.48 2.12
C LYS A 454 41.90 -16.53 1.45
N LEU A 455 42.87 -16.07 0.66
CA LEU A 455 44.01 -16.86 0.20
C LEU A 455 45.26 -16.39 0.95
N GLU A 456 45.93 -17.31 1.63
CA GLU A 456 47.18 -17.04 2.36
C GLU A 456 48.35 -16.97 1.37
N TYR A 457 49.21 -15.98 1.55
CA TYR A 457 50.39 -15.77 0.72
C TYR A 457 51.64 -16.27 1.42
N ASN A 458 52.39 -17.15 0.76
CA ASN A 458 53.71 -17.56 1.19
C ASN A 458 54.77 -16.77 0.43
N ALA A 459 55.45 -15.86 1.12
CA ALA A 459 56.47 -15.00 0.53
C ALA A 459 57.71 -15.77 0.04
N THR A 460 58.03 -16.91 0.67
CA THR A 460 59.19 -17.74 0.31
C THR A 460 58.95 -18.50 -0.98
N SER A 461 57.79 -19.14 -1.12
CA SER A 461 57.43 -19.87 -2.34
C SER A 461 56.77 -19.00 -3.41
N LYS A 462 56.42 -17.75 -3.08
CA LYS A 462 55.63 -16.82 -3.91
C LYS A 462 54.33 -17.46 -4.43
N THR A 463 53.62 -18.17 -3.57
CA THR A 463 52.36 -18.85 -3.92
C THR A 463 51.24 -18.45 -2.98
N PHE A 464 50.02 -18.45 -3.52
CA PHE A 464 48.81 -18.36 -2.73
C PHE A 464 48.26 -19.75 -2.43
N LYS A 465 47.57 -19.89 -1.30
CA LYS A 465 46.85 -21.12 -0.94
C LYS A 465 45.56 -20.79 -0.19
N GLY A 466 44.48 -21.51 -0.45
CA GLY A 466 43.27 -21.47 0.37
C GLY A 466 43.50 -21.95 1.81
N MET A 467 42.74 -21.40 2.76
CA MET A 467 42.76 -21.83 4.16
C MET A 467 42.37 -23.31 4.29
N ASP A 468 43.05 -24.06 5.16
CA ASP A 468 42.77 -25.48 5.41
C ASP A 468 41.50 -25.67 6.26
N GLN A 469 41.23 -24.75 7.20
CA GLN A 469 39.99 -24.72 7.98
C GLN A 469 39.08 -23.60 7.47
N LEU A 470 37.89 -23.98 7.00
CA LEU A 470 36.92 -23.02 6.48
C LEU A 470 36.15 -22.35 7.63
N PRO A 471 35.93 -21.02 7.57
CA PRO A 471 35.10 -20.35 8.56
C PRO A 471 33.64 -20.83 8.47
N GLU A 472 33.03 -21.08 9.64
CA GLU A 472 31.61 -21.40 9.75
C GLU A 472 30.73 -20.15 9.55
N TYR A 473 29.49 -20.35 9.07
CA TYR A 473 28.49 -19.28 9.05
C TYR A 473 28.08 -18.91 10.48
N ASN A 474 28.01 -17.61 10.79
CA ASN A 474 27.51 -17.14 12.07
C ASN A 474 25.97 -17.18 12.10
N LEU A 475 25.43 -18.27 12.66
CA LEU A 475 23.99 -18.50 12.72
C LEU A 475 23.27 -17.65 13.80
N ASP A 476 23.99 -17.05 14.75
CA ASP A 476 23.38 -16.23 15.81
C ASP A 476 22.65 -14.99 15.24
N LYS A 477 23.06 -14.54 14.05
CA LYS A 477 22.43 -13.43 13.32
C LYS A 477 21.23 -13.85 12.48
N TYR A 478 20.97 -15.15 12.35
CA TYR A 478 19.95 -15.73 11.46
C TYR A 478 19.11 -16.71 12.26
N PRO A 479 18.19 -16.23 13.11
CA PRO A 479 17.39 -17.09 13.95
C PRO A 479 16.42 -17.96 13.13
N THR A 480 16.06 -19.12 13.67
CA THR A 480 15.05 -20.03 13.11
C THR A 480 13.65 -19.85 13.73
N SER A 481 13.55 -18.99 14.75
CA SER A 481 12.33 -18.60 15.45
C SER A 481 12.50 -17.21 16.07
N VAL A 482 11.40 -16.55 16.41
CA VAL A 482 11.39 -15.24 17.06
C VAL A 482 10.94 -15.38 18.51
N ASP A 483 11.78 -14.95 19.44
CA ASP A 483 11.41 -14.81 20.85
C ASP A 483 10.59 -13.53 21.04
N VAL A 484 9.29 -13.69 21.29
CA VAL A 484 8.36 -12.56 21.47
C VAL A 484 8.23 -12.11 22.93
N VAL A 485 9.12 -12.56 23.83
CA VAL A 485 9.12 -12.09 25.22
C VAL A 485 9.84 -10.76 25.35
N LYS A 486 9.17 -9.79 25.94
CA LYS A 486 9.73 -8.49 26.31
C LYS A 486 9.13 -8.02 27.62
N ASP A 487 9.97 -7.51 28.51
CA ASP A 487 9.55 -6.96 29.82
C ASP A 487 8.66 -7.93 30.63
N ASN A 488 9.01 -9.23 30.59
CA ASN A 488 8.26 -10.33 31.22
C ASN A 488 6.80 -10.47 30.72
N LYS A 489 6.54 -10.11 29.47
CA LYS A 489 5.27 -10.28 28.77
C LYS A 489 5.52 -10.85 27.38
N ILE A 490 4.50 -11.49 26.81
CA ILE A 490 4.49 -11.82 25.39
C ILE A 490 4.01 -10.59 24.62
N GLU A 491 4.83 -10.10 23.70
CA GLU A 491 4.52 -9.04 22.73
C GLU A 491 4.63 -9.62 21.32
N ALA A 492 3.59 -10.33 20.89
CA ALA A 492 3.59 -11.02 19.60
C ALA A 492 2.97 -10.13 18.52
N HIS A 493 3.70 -9.94 17.42
CA HIS A 493 3.19 -9.23 16.24
C HIS A 493 3.53 -10.01 14.96
N TYR A 494 2.57 -10.09 14.05
CA TYR A 494 2.80 -10.36 12.64
C TYR A 494 2.43 -9.10 11.86
N VAL A 495 3.30 -8.65 10.96
CA VAL A 495 3.15 -7.38 10.26
C VAL A 495 3.41 -7.55 8.77
N VAL A 496 2.71 -6.74 7.96
CA VAL A 496 2.97 -6.55 6.53
C VAL A 496 3.22 -5.07 6.31
N LYS A 497 4.47 -4.70 6.02
CA LYS A 497 4.84 -3.31 5.68
C LYS A 497 4.46 -3.04 4.24
N VAL A 498 3.47 -2.18 4.04
CA VAL A 498 2.96 -1.83 2.72
C VAL A 498 3.71 -0.60 2.21
N ALA A 499 4.74 -0.84 1.40
CA ALA A 499 5.61 0.19 0.87
C ALA A 499 6.09 -0.17 -0.56
N PRO A 500 6.35 0.81 -1.43
CA PRO A 500 7.00 0.54 -2.70
C PRO A 500 8.48 0.21 -2.52
N LEU A 501 9.08 -0.42 -3.53
CA LEU A 501 10.53 -0.67 -3.59
C LEU A 501 11.22 0.33 -4.51
N TYR A 502 12.47 0.66 -4.20
CA TYR A 502 13.28 1.58 -4.99
C TYR A 502 14.10 0.83 -6.04
N THR A 503 13.50 0.61 -7.20
CA THR A 503 14.00 -0.30 -8.26
C THR A 503 14.48 0.46 -9.49
N ASN A 504 15.47 -0.08 -10.20
CA ASN A 504 15.91 0.46 -11.48
C ASN A 504 14.79 0.28 -12.51
N LYS A 505 14.34 1.38 -13.10
CA LYS A 505 13.29 1.38 -14.14
C LYS A 505 13.79 2.13 -15.37
N LYS A 506 13.51 1.57 -16.54
CA LYS A 506 13.73 2.22 -17.84
C LYS A 506 12.44 2.86 -18.29
N PHE A 507 12.47 4.16 -18.57
CA PHE A 507 11.31 4.89 -19.06
C PHE A 507 11.74 6.13 -19.84
N LYS A 508 10.79 6.71 -20.58
CA LYS A 508 11.02 7.95 -21.32
C LYS A 508 10.81 9.18 -20.44
N ASP A 509 11.75 10.09 -20.46
CA ASP A 509 11.63 11.36 -19.74
C ASP A 509 10.76 12.40 -20.48
N ALA A 510 10.71 13.61 -19.93
CA ALA A 510 9.95 14.72 -20.52
C ALA A 510 10.41 15.11 -21.94
N GLU A 511 11.67 14.81 -22.28
CA GLU A 511 12.30 15.07 -23.58
C GLU A 511 12.24 13.85 -24.52
N GLN A 512 11.48 12.80 -24.15
CA GLN A 512 11.37 11.53 -24.88
C GLN A 512 12.68 10.75 -24.99
N LYS A 513 13.65 11.01 -24.10
CA LYS A 513 14.90 10.25 -24.01
C LYS A 513 14.73 9.05 -23.11
N ASP A 514 15.35 7.94 -23.47
CA ASP A 514 15.41 6.75 -22.62
C ASP A 514 16.32 7.04 -21.43
N VAL A 515 15.76 6.94 -20.22
CA VAL A 515 16.48 7.11 -18.97
C VAL A 515 16.34 5.83 -18.15
N GLU A 516 17.45 5.40 -17.56
CA GLU A 516 17.50 4.32 -16.57
C GLU A 516 17.90 4.92 -15.23
N ARG A 517 16.98 4.87 -14.26
CA ARG A 517 17.27 5.31 -12.89
C ARG A 517 16.43 4.54 -11.88
N LYS A 518 16.86 4.58 -10.61
CA LYS A 518 16.04 4.06 -9.51
C LYS A 518 14.83 4.97 -9.26
N VAL A 519 13.67 4.37 -9.10
CA VAL A 519 12.40 5.03 -8.72
C VAL A 519 11.61 4.11 -7.80
N PHE A 520 10.70 4.67 -7.00
CA PHE A 520 9.71 3.90 -6.27
C PHE A 520 8.73 3.26 -7.24
N SER A 521 8.54 1.96 -7.09
CA SER A 521 7.61 1.14 -7.87
C SER A 521 7.05 0.01 -7.01
N PHE A 522 5.93 -0.56 -7.44
CA PHE A 522 5.43 -1.84 -6.89
C PHE A 522 6.05 -3.05 -7.58
N ASP A 523 6.90 -2.86 -8.59
CA ASP A 523 7.66 -3.95 -9.19
C ASP A 523 8.45 -4.73 -8.12
N LEU A 524 8.48 -6.05 -8.27
CA LEU A 524 9.14 -6.97 -7.32
C LEU A 524 8.51 -7.01 -5.91
N THR A 525 7.29 -6.49 -5.75
CA THR A 525 6.47 -6.67 -4.54
C THR A 525 5.33 -7.66 -4.78
N PRO A 526 4.76 -8.27 -3.71
CA PRO A 526 3.53 -9.06 -3.84
C PRO A 526 2.39 -8.27 -4.50
N TRP A 527 2.32 -6.96 -4.26
CA TRP A 527 1.28 -6.07 -4.79
C TRP A 527 1.66 -5.38 -6.11
N SER A 528 2.50 -6.02 -6.92
CA SER A 528 2.86 -5.54 -8.26
C SER A 528 1.68 -5.51 -9.25
N ASN A 529 0.66 -6.35 -9.04
CA ASN A 529 -0.51 -6.43 -9.91
C ASN A 529 -1.59 -5.40 -9.51
N GLU A 530 -2.43 -5.01 -10.47
CA GLU A 530 -3.46 -3.99 -10.28
C GLU A 530 -4.49 -4.35 -9.21
N LYS A 531 -4.89 -5.63 -9.11
CA LYS A 531 -5.89 -6.08 -8.14
C LYS A 531 -5.41 -5.82 -6.70
N GLU A 532 -4.17 -6.15 -6.38
CA GLU A 532 -3.60 -5.88 -5.05
C GLU A 532 -3.42 -4.38 -4.80
N GLN A 533 -3.08 -3.60 -5.83
CA GLN A 533 -3.03 -2.13 -5.71
C GLN A 533 -4.40 -1.53 -5.38
N VAL A 534 -5.48 -2.08 -5.94
CA VAL A 534 -6.86 -1.69 -5.61
C VAL A 534 -7.18 -2.00 -4.15
N ILE A 535 -6.82 -3.18 -3.64
CA ILE A 535 -7.02 -3.55 -2.23
C ILE A 535 -6.28 -2.56 -1.30
N ILE A 536 -5.02 -2.24 -1.61
CA ILE A 536 -4.23 -1.25 -0.84
C ILE A 536 -4.91 0.12 -0.89
N ALA A 537 -5.29 0.59 -2.09
CA ALA A 537 -5.94 1.88 -2.26
C ALA A 537 -7.25 1.96 -1.47
N ASN A 538 -8.09 0.93 -1.52
CA ASN A 538 -9.39 0.91 -0.86
C ASN A 538 -9.27 0.89 0.68
N ASN A 539 -8.30 0.17 1.22
CA ASN A 539 -7.97 0.22 2.65
C ASN A 539 -7.56 1.65 3.07
N ILE A 540 -6.70 2.31 2.30
CA ILE A 540 -6.28 3.70 2.55
C ILE A 540 -7.48 4.66 2.47
N ILE A 541 -8.30 4.53 1.42
CA ILE A 541 -9.45 5.39 1.15
C ILE A 541 -10.46 5.30 2.30
N ALA A 542 -10.80 4.10 2.74
CA ALA A 542 -11.76 3.88 3.83
C ALA A 542 -11.26 4.43 5.17
N ALA A 543 -9.95 4.42 5.42
CA ALA A 543 -9.37 4.95 6.65
C ALA A 543 -9.29 6.49 6.69
N ASN A 544 -9.25 7.17 5.53
CA ASN A 544 -8.97 8.62 5.48
C ASN A 544 -9.71 9.39 4.37
N THR A 545 -10.97 9.04 4.11
CA THR A 545 -11.76 9.59 2.97
C THR A 545 -11.77 11.12 2.95
N ALA A 546 -12.03 11.79 4.07
CA ALA A 546 -12.21 13.24 4.11
C ALA A 546 -10.92 14.05 3.81
N SER A 547 -9.74 13.56 4.21
CA SER A 547 -8.47 14.24 3.87
C SER A 547 -8.08 13.97 2.42
N LEU A 548 -8.21 12.71 1.99
CA LEU A 548 -7.85 12.29 0.65
C LEU A 548 -8.73 12.92 -0.42
N PHE A 549 -10.02 13.11 -0.14
CA PHE A 549 -10.93 13.80 -1.05
C PHE A 549 -10.46 15.23 -1.31
N ARG A 550 -10.02 15.94 -0.26
CA ARG A 550 -9.46 17.31 -0.39
C ARG A 550 -8.19 17.34 -1.22
N GLU A 551 -7.34 16.33 -1.13
CA GLU A 551 -6.14 16.20 -1.96
C GLU A 551 -6.48 15.91 -3.43
N ALA A 552 -7.36 14.94 -3.68
CA ALA A 552 -7.83 14.61 -5.03
C ALA A 552 -8.48 15.82 -5.71
N VAL A 553 -9.35 16.54 -5.01
CA VAL A 553 -10.00 17.75 -5.51
C VAL A 553 -8.98 18.85 -5.85
N LYS A 554 -7.97 19.08 -5.00
CA LYS A 554 -6.89 20.04 -5.31
C LYS A 554 -6.20 19.66 -6.62
N TYR A 555 -5.90 18.38 -6.81
CA TYR A 555 -5.34 17.90 -8.07
C TYR A 555 -6.28 18.10 -9.26
N PHE A 556 -7.58 17.81 -9.12
CA PHE A 556 -8.55 18.02 -10.21
C PHE A 556 -8.67 19.51 -10.60
N LYS A 557 -8.51 20.45 -9.65
CA LYS A 557 -8.46 21.89 -9.97
C LYS A 557 -7.28 22.23 -10.89
N GLU A 558 -6.14 21.56 -10.72
CA GLU A 558 -4.97 21.69 -11.59
C GLU A 558 -5.22 21.11 -12.99
N LEU A 559 -6.07 20.08 -13.10
CA LEU A 559 -6.56 19.56 -14.39
C LEU A 559 -7.56 20.48 -15.09
N GLY A 560 -7.96 21.57 -14.44
CA GLY A 560 -8.80 22.61 -15.01
C GLY A 560 -10.23 22.65 -14.48
N PHE A 561 -10.62 21.72 -13.59
CA PHE A 561 -11.93 21.73 -12.93
C PHE A 561 -12.00 22.82 -11.85
N ARG A 562 -12.29 24.05 -12.28
CA ARG A 562 -12.31 25.22 -11.39
C ARG A 562 -13.73 25.71 -11.13
N PHE A 563 -13.97 26.13 -9.89
CA PHE A 563 -15.18 26.82 -9.48
C PHE A 563 -15.04 28.34 -9.70
N ASN A 564 -16.06 28.96 -10.26
CA ASN A 564 -16.18 30.43 -10.32
C ASN A 564 -16.75 30.95 -8.99
N LEU A 565 -15.90 31.34 -8.05
CA LEU A 565 -16.38 31.74 -6.72
C LEU A 565 -16.96 33.17 -6.67
N GLN A 566 -16.92 33.93 -7.76
CA GLN A 566 -17.12 35.38 -7.72
C GLN A 566 -18.54 35.86 -7.36
N ASN A 567 -19.54 34.98 -7.31
CA ASN A 567 -20.92 35.34 -6.91
C ASN A 567 -21.63 34.19 -6.16
N ILE A 568 -20.89 33.35 -5.41
CA ILE A 568 -21.47 32.24 -4.64
C ILE A 568 -22.04 32.75 -3.31
N ASN A 569 -23.20 32.23 -2.91
CA ASN A 569 -23.77 32.47 -1.58
C ASN A 569 -22.77 32.07 -0.48
N GLN A 570 -22.59 32.92 0.54
CA GLN A 570 -21.58 32.72 1.59
C GLN A 570 -21.70 31.35 2.30
N ASP A 571 -22.91 30.86 2.56
CA ASP A 571 -23.13 29.57 3.24
C ASP A 571 -22.70 28.39 2.35
N VAL A 572 -22.90 28.51 1.03
CA VAL A 572 -22.40 27.54 0.05
C VAL A 572 -20.88 27.62 -0.05
N LEU A 573 -20.32 28.82 -0.11
CA LEU A 573 -18.88 29.03 -0.15
C LEU A 573 -18.19 28.40 1.07
N ASP A 574 -18.76 28.58 2.26
CA ASP A 574 -18.20 28.02 3.49
C ASP A 574 -18.32 26.49 3.51
N ALA A 575 -19.42 25.90 3.03
CA ALA A 575 -19.51 24.45 2.83
C ALA A 575 -18.44 23.92 1.87
N LEU A 576 -18.19 24.63 0.76
CA LEU A 576 -17.13 24.27 -0.19
C LEU A 576 -15.73 24.39 0.42
N LYS A 577 -15.48 25.38 1.29
CA LYS A 577 -14.17 25.52 1.99
C LYS A 577 -13.91 24.34 2.92
N VAL A 578 -14.90 23.88 3.67
CA VAL A 578 -14.76 22.73 4.58
C VAL A 578 -14.31 21.49 3.80
N GLU A 579 -14.87 21.28 2.62
CA GLU A 579 -14.56 20.16 1.73
C GLU A 579 -13.35 20.42 0.79
N GLY A 580 -12.62 21.53 0.96
CA GLY A 580 -11.46 21.91 0.13
C GLY A 580 -11.78 22.24 -1.33
N LEU A 581 -13.06 22.43 -1.67
CA LEU A 581 -13.56 22.76 -3.00
C LEU A 581 -13.46 24.24 -3.34
N ALA A 582 -13.43 25.13 -2.35
CA ALA A 582 -13.22 26.58 -2.53
C ALA A 582 -11.75 26.99 -2.34
#